data_AF-A0A7J5Z8H4-F1
#
_entry.id   AF-A0A7J5Z8H4-F1
#
_cell.length_a   1.000
_cell.length_b   1.000
_cell.length_c   1.000
_cell.angle_alpha   90.00
_cell.angle_beta   90.00
_cell.angle_gamma   90.00
#
_symmetry.space_group_name_H-M   'P 1'
#
loop_
_entity.id
_entity.type
_entity.pdbx_description
1 polymer ?
#
loop_
_entity_poly.entity_id
_entity_poly.type
_entity_poly.pdbx_seq_one_letter_code
_entity_poly.pdbx_strand_id
1 'polypeptide(L)'
;MTSVILFGACIEGVVLRDKFGEGVHGNLVIGTLAWPSPWVIVIGSFFSTCGAGLQSLTGAPRLMQAIAKDGIVPALSDRILIASLDAVAPILSMALSFLGMSLCLTLMFICSWYYAIIAMLIAGSIYKYIEFAGAEKEWGDGIRGLSLSAARYALMRLEEGQPHTKNWRPQLLTLVSTDSEQNIEQPRLLSLTNQLKAGKGLTIVGTALVGSYLENQEQTQRAEQALRKLMETEKVKGFCQVTVSSNLRDATSHLLQASGLGGLKHNAVLVSWPRNWRQGDEHQTWRNFVELVRETTAASLAMLVPKNIAAFPSNGERFTEGHIDVWRKCKIRIFTVAQLDDNSIQMKKDLTTFLYHLRIEALVEVVEMHDSDISAYTYEKTLVMEQRSQMLKQINLSKNEREREIQSITDSSRGSIRRKNPAAVTTQLSVTEEPAADSKEEKPEEEVEHR
;
A
#
# COMPACT_ATOMS: atom_id res chain seq x y z
N MET A 1 49.27 10.98 12.08
CA MET A 1 50.27 11.21 11.00
C MET A 1 51.55 11.84 11.50
N THR A 2 51.50 12.80 12.43
CA THR A 2 52.67 13.50 12.97
C THR A 2 53.70 12.59 13.63
N SER A 3 53.29 11.61 14.45
CA SER A 3 54.25 10.69 15.11
C SER A 3 55.02 9.81 14.13
N VAL A 4 54.35 9.23 13.12
CA VAL A 4 54.99 8.37 12.10
C VAL A 4 56.08 9.12 11.33
N ILE A 5 55.82 10.37 10.95
CA ILE A 5 56.78 11.23 10.23
C ILE A 5 57.96 11.60 11.14
N LEU A 6 57.69 11.95 12.41
CA LEU A 6 58.74 12.27 13.37
C LEU A 6 59.65 11.07 13.69
N PHE A 7 59.08 9.86 13.80
CA PHE A 7 59.88 8.65 13.96
C PHE A 7 60.82 8.41 12.77
N GLY A 8 60.34 8.60 11.55
CA GLY A 8 61.16 8.45 10.34
C GLY A 8 62.23 9.54 10.16
N ALA A 9 62.02 10.73 10.72
CA ALA A 9 62.97 11.84 10.62
C ALA A 9 64.04 11.86 11.73
N CYS A 10 63.71 11.33 12.92
CA CYS A 10 64.56 11.49 14.12
C CYS A 10 65.29 10.21 14.56
N ILE A 11 64.92 9.02 14.06
CA ILE A 11 65.52 7.75 14.49
C ILE A 11 66.13 7.02 13.29
N GLU A 12 67.31 6.44 13.50
CA GLU A 12 67.98 5.65 12.48
C GLU A 12 67.22 4.35 12.17
N GLY A 13 67.12 3.99 10.89
CA GLY A 13 66.28 2.88 10.43
C GLY A 13 66.65 1.50 10.99
N VAL A 14 67.91 1.31 11.41
CA VAL A 14 68.37 0.07 12.06
C VAL A 14 67.82 -0.06 13.49
N VAL A 15 67.74 1.06 14.22
CA VAL A 15 67.22 1.10 15.59
C VAL A 15 65.69 0.94 15.61
N LEU A 16 64.99 1.52 14.62
CA LEU A 16 63.53 1.37 14.48
C LEU A 16 63.05 -0.06 14.23
N ARG A 17 63.91 -0.93 13.66
CA ARG A 17 63.58 -2.32 13.33
C ARG A 17 63.84 -3.28 14.49
N ASP A 18 64.57 -2.83 15.51
CA ASP A 18 64.86 -3.62 16.70
C ASP A 18 63.73 -3.42 17.74
N LYS A 19 62.92 -4.47 17.92
CA LYS A 19 61.76 -4.46 18.82
C LYS A 19 62.15 -4.39 20.30
N PHE A 20 63.28 -4.97 20.67
CA PHE A 20 63.69 -5.12 22.07
C PHE A 20 64.77 -4.12 22.48
N GLY A 21 65.28 -3.32 21.55
CA GLY A 21 66.22 -2.24 21.82
C GLY A 21 67.62 -2.74 22.19
N GLU A 22 68.02 -3.91 21.70
CA GLU A 22 69.38 -4.45 21.82
C GLU A 22 70.42 -3.46 21.26
N GLY A 23 70.09 -2.75 20.16
CA GLY A 23 70.90 -1.68 19.58
C GLY A 23 70.98 -0.38 20.41
N VAL A 24 70.23 -0.28 21.51
CA VAL A 24 70.15 0.92 22.37
C VAL A 24 70.30 0.59 23.87
N HIS A 25 71.09 -0.45 24.16
CA HIS A 25 71.39 -0.92 25.52
C HIS A 25 70.15 -1.36 26.33
N GLY A 26 69.16 -1.96 25.68
CA GLY A 26 67.94 -2.49 26.32
C GLY A 26 66.91 -1.41 26.69
N ASN A 27 67.07 -0.19 26.19
CA ASN A 27 66.08 0.87 26.34
C ASN A 27 64.99 0.79 25.26
N LEU A 28 63.76 1.19 25.60
CA LEU A 28 62.70 1.38 24.60
C LEU A 28 63.12 2.44 23.58
N VAL A 29 63.05 2.12 22.28
CA VAL A 29 63.40 3.01 21.17
C VAL A 29 62.63 4.34 21.21
N ILE A 30 61.38 4.33 21.68
CA ILE A 30 60.60 5.55 21.89
C ILE A 30 61.04 6.35 23.12
N GLY A 31 61.58 5.67 24.14
CA GLY A 31 62.05 6.28 25.38
C GLY A 31 63.33 7.09 25.18
N THR A 32 64.20 6.70 24.24
CA THR A 32 65.45 7.43 23.95
C THR A 32 65.22 8.80 23.30
N LEU A 33 64.04 9.02 22.70
CA LEU A 33 63.61 10.31 22.16
C LEU A 33 62.87 11.17 23.19
N ALA A 34 62.49 10.62 24.34
CA ALA A 34 61.66 11.29 25.33
C ALA A 34 62.48 12.19 26.27
N TRP A 35 62.13 13.46 26.33
CA TRP A 35 62.59 14.39 27.36
C TRP A 35 61.60 14.39 28.54
N PRO A 36 62.03 14.40 29.82
CA PRO A 36 63.39 14.55 30.35
C PRO A 36 64.17 13.25 30.59
N SER A 37 63.53 12.08 30.55
CA SER A 37 64.20 10.78 30.77
C SER A 37 63.42 9.63 30.10
N PRO A 38 64.09 8.59 29.58
CA PRO A 38 63.44 7.41 28.99
C PRO A 38 62.47 6.69 29.92
N TRP A 39 62.74 6.75 31.23
CA TRP A 39 61.91 6.13 32.28
C TRP A 39 60.50 6.71 32.36
N VAL A 40 60.28 7.94 31.89
CA VAL A 40 58.95 8.57 31.86
C VAL A 40 58.00 7.79 30.96
N ILE A 41 58.46 7.33 29.79
CA ILE A 41 57.64 6.53 28.88
C ILE A 41 57.45 5.10 29.39
N VAL A 42 58.47 4.51 30.00
CA VAL A 42 58.38 3.16 30.59
C VAL A 42 57.31 3.13 31.68
N ILE A 43 57.39 4.04 32.64
CA ILE A 43 56.44 4.13 33.77
C ILE A 43 55.06 4.56 33.27
N GLY A 44 55.00 5.54 32.37
CA GLY A 44 53.74 6.05 31.81
C GLY A 44 52.97 4.99 31.00
N SER A 45 53.65 4.24 30.14
CA SER A 45 53.04 3.15 29.35
C SER A 45 52.62 1.98 30.22
N PHE A 46 53.36 1.68 31.31
CA PHE A 46 52.96 0.67 32.30
C PHE A 46 51.60 1.04 32.93
N PHE A 47 51.48 2.23 33.51
CA PHE A 47 50.22 2.65 34.13
C PHE A 47 49.08 2.83 33.11
N SER A 48 49.37 3.28 31.89
CA SER A 48 48.37 3.38 30.81
C SER A 48 47.83 2.01 30.41
N THR A 49 48.71 1.00 30.30
CA THR A 49 48.33 -0.38 29.97
C THR A 49 47.54 -1.01 31.12
N CYS A 50 47.96 -0.81 32.37
CA CYS A 50 47.20 -1.24 33.55
C CYS A 50 45.81 -0.59 33.59
N GLY A 51 45.70 0.70 33.28
CA GLY A 51 44.43 1.43 33.20
C GLY A 51 43.49 0.87 32.13
N ALA A 52 43.99 0.66 30.90
CA ALA A 52 43.21 0.07 29.81
C ALA A 52 42.76 -1.37 30.11
N GLY A 53 43.62 -2.14 30.78
CA GLY A 53 43.30 -3.48 31.29
C GLY A 53 42.18 -3.46 32.32
N LEU A 54 42.26 -2.58 33.32
CA LEU A 54 41.20 -2.41 34.34
C LEU A 54 39.88 -1.92 33.74
N GLN A 55 39.93 -1.02 32.75
CA GLN A 55 38.74 -0.56 32.04
C GLN A 55 38.07 -1.70 31.28
N SER A 56 38.84 -2.52 30.57
CA SER A 56 38.30 -3.68 29.83
C SER A 56 37.74 -4.74 30.79
N LEU A 57 38.43 -4.98 31.91
CA LEU A 57 38.04 -5.93 32.95
C LEU A 57 36.73 -5.53 33.66
N THR A 58 36.51 -4.23 33.88
CA THR A 58 35.27 -3.72 34.51
C THR A 58 34.14 -3.50 33.50
N GLY A 59 34.47 -3.19 32.24
CA GLY A 59 33.50 -2.93 31.17
C GLY A 59 32.82 -4.19 30.63
N ALA A 60 33.58 -5.25 30.35
CA ALA A 60 33.04 -6.47 29.73
C ALA A 60 31.95 -7.15 30.59
N PRO A 61 32.12 -7.33 31.92
CA PRO A 61 31.08 -7.92 32.77
C PRO A 61 29.81 -7.06 32.83
N ARG A 62 29.94 -5.73 32.83
CA ARG A 62 28.79 -4.81 32.84
C ARG A 62 27.97 -4.91 31.56
N LEU A 63 28.62 -5.00 30.41
CA LEU A 63 27.95 -5.20 29.12
C LEU A 63 27.23 -6.56 29.08
N MET A 64 27.91 -7.62 29.53
CA MET A 64 27.31 -8.95 29.59
C MET A 64 26.10 -9.00 30.54
N GLN A 65 26.18 -8.30 31.68
CA GLN A 65 25.06 -8.17 32.61
C GLN A 65 23.89 -7.38 31.99
N ALA A 66 24.14 -6.36 31.17
CA ALA A 66 23.09 -5.64 30.46
C ALA A 66 22.38 -6.55 29.43
N ILE A 67 23.14 -7.31 28.63
CA ILE A 67 22.57 -8.25 27.65
C ILE A 67 21.75 -9.36 28.35
N ALA A 68 22.22 -9.83 29.51
CA ALA A 68 21.49 -10.80 30.33
C ALA A 68 20.14 -10.25 30.84
N LYS A 69 20.08 -8.94 31.13
CA LYS A 69 18.86 -8.27 31.63
C LYS A 69 17.78 -8.12 30.55
N ASP A 70 18.16 -7.98 29.28
CA ASP A 70 17.22 -7.81 28.17
C ASP A 70 16.39 -9.07 27.85
N GLY A 71 16.74 -10.23 28.45
CA GLY A 71 15.98 -11.48 28.30
C GLY A 71 15.99 -12.04 26.87
N ILE A 72 16.99 -11.64 26.09
CA ILE A 72 17.21 -12.03 24.69
C ILE A 72 17.78 -13.46 24.59
N VAL A 73 18.49 -13.94 25.62
CA VAL A 73 19.02 -15.31 25.73
C VAL A 73 18.43 -15.98 26.98
N PRO A 74 17.65 -17.07 26.86
CA PRO A 74 16.92 -17.70 27.97
C PRO A 74 17.79 -18.20 29.13
N ALA A 75 19.10 -18.41 28.93
CA ALA A 75 19.99 -19.05 29.90
C ALA A 75 20.51 -18.14 31.04
N LEU A 76 20.17 -16.83 31.06
CA LEU A 76 20.83 -15.83 31.92
C LEU A 76 19.87 -14.87 32.65
N SER A 77 18.59 -15.23 32.81
CA SER A 77 17.57 -14.27 33.22
C SER A 77 17.44 -14.06 34.74
N ASP A 78 17.56 -12.80 35.18
CA ASP A 78 16.75 -12.21 36.27
C ASP A 78 16.39 -10.73 35.96
N ARG A 79 15.13 -10.55 35.56
CA ARG A 79 14.19 -9.40 35.61
C ARG A 79 14.67 -7.92 35.56
N ILE A 80 14.34 -7.21 34.46
CA ILE A 80 13.40 -6.03 34.32
C ILE A 80 13.79 -5.13 33.12
N LEU A 81 12.72 -4.66 32.46
CA LEU A 81 12.47 -3.98 31.17
C LEU A 81 13.13 -2.59 30.95
N ILE A 82 13.58 -2.29 29.73
CA ILE A 82 13.52 -0.93 29.12
C ILE A 82 13.23 -1.04 27.62
N ALA A 83 12.32 -0.19 27.11
CA ALA A 83 11.93 -0.07 25.71
C ALA A 83 12.37 1.28 25.10
N SER A 84 12.36 1.28 23.76
CA SER A 84 12.36 2.40 22.81
C SER A 84 13.70 3.06 22.46
N LEU A 85 14.12 2.88 21.21
CA LEU A 85 15.05 3.78 20.52
C LEU A 85 14.27 4.50 19.43
N ASP A 86 13.93 5.76 19.69
CA ASP A 86 13.23 6.62 18.73
C ASP A 86 14.15 7.09 17.61
N ALA A 87 13.53 7.19 16.43
CA ALA A 87 14.14 7.51 15.17
C ALA A 87 14.59 8.98 15.08
N VAL A 88 15.88 9.24 14.84
CA VAL A 88 16.34 10.51 14.26
C VAL A 88 17.55 10.32 13.32
N ALA A 89 17.34 10.70 12.06
CA ALA A 89 18.26 11.02 10.95
C ALA A 89 19.02 9.89 10.20
N PRO A 90 18.59 9.55 8.95
CA PRO A 90 19.45 8.77 8.07
C PRO A 90 19.34 9.14 6.58
N ILE A 91 20.18 10.05 6.08
CA ILE A 91 20.52 10.06 4.63
C ILE A 91 22.03 10.26 4.46
N LEU A 92 22.65 11.17 5.21
CA LEU A 92 24.11 11.34 5.22
C LEU A 92 24.86 10.18 5.91
N SER A 93 24.21 9.47 6.83
CA SER A 93 24.79 8.35 7.58
C SER A 93 24.81 7.02 6.82
N MET A 94 23.91 6.77 5.86
CA MET A 94 23.84 5.46 5.19
C MET A 94 25.09 5.17 4.36
N ALA A 95 25.55 6.14 3.57
CA ALA A 95 26.77 6.01 2.77
C ALA A 95 28.01 5.90 3.67
N LEU A 96 28.07 6.68 4.74
CA LEU A 96 29.17 6.64 5.70
C LEU A 96 29.23 5.31 6.47
N SER A 97 28.07 4.80 6.92
CA SER A 97 27.94 3.48 7.55
C SER A 97 28.31 2.35 6.60
N PHE A 98 27.92 2.45 5.32
CA PHE A 98 28.29 1.45 4.31
C PHE A 98 29.80 1.45 4.02
N LEU A 99 30.42 2.63 3.90
CA LEU A 99 31.87 2.76 3.77
C LEU A 99 32.60 2.19 5.00
N GLY A 100 32.11 2.49 6.21
CA GLY A 100 32.66 1.95 7.45
C GLY A 100 32.54 0.42 7.54
N MET A 101 31.38 -0.13 7.17
CA MET A 101 31.15 -1.58 7.10
C MET A 101 32.13 -2.26 6.12
N SER A 102 32.27 -1.70 4.92
CA SER A 102 33.17 -2.22 3.88
C SER A 102 34.63 -2.21 4.33
N LEU A 103 35.08 -1.11 4.94
CA LEU A 103 36.45 -0.99 5.45
C LEU A 103 36.72 -2.00 6.58
N CYS A 104 35.77 -2.18 7.51
CA CYS A 104 35.89 -3.14 8.60
C CYS A 104 35.99 -4.59 8.10
N LEU A 105 35.09 -4.97 7.18
CA LEU A 105 35.12 -6.31 6.56
C LEU A 105 36.44 -6.55 5.83
N THR A 106 36.90 -5.58 5.05
CA THR A 106 38.16 -5.67 4.31
C THR A 106 39.34 -5.93 5.26
N LEU A 107 39.44 -5.19 6.38
CA LEU A 107 40.50 -5.39 7.36
C LEU A 107 40.41 -6.75 8.07
N MET A 108 39.21 -7.23 8.41
CA MET A 108 39.03 -8.56 9.01
C MET A 108 39.53 -9.69 8.10
N PHE A 109 39.22 -9.61 6.80
CA PHE A 109 39.63 -10.61 5.82
C PHE A 109 41.14 -10.56 5.52
N ILE A 110 41.75 -9.38 5.52
CA ILE A 110 43.20 -9.21 5.35
C ILE A 110 43.96 -9.83 6.54
N CYS A 111 43.44 -9.69 7.78
CA CYS A 111 44.09 -10.24 8.97
C CYS A 111 44.05 -11.77 9.02
N SER A 112 42.86 -12.37 8.90
CA SER A 112 42.70 -13.82 8.81
C SER A 112 41.31 -14.19 8.32
N TRP A 113 41.23 -14.65 7.07
CA TRP A 113 39.96 -15.00 6.42
C TRP A 113 39.24 -16.16 7.11
N TYR A 114 39.96 -17.16 7.64
CA TYR A 114 39.34 -18.33 8.29
C TYR A 114 38.65 -17.97 9.62
N TYR A 115 39.32 -17.20 10.49
CA TYR A 115 38.71 -16.75 11.73
C TYR A 115 37.57 -15.76 11.49
N ALA A 116 37.68 -14.91 10.45
CA ALA A 116 36.60 -13.99 10.07
C ALA A 116 35.33 -14.73 9.65
N ILE A 117 35.43 -15.80 8.86
CA ILE A 117 34.28 -16.63 8.46
C ILE A 117 33.63 -17.28 9.68
N ILE A 118 34.41 -17.90 10.58
CA ILE A 118 33.88 -18.52 11.80
C ILE A 118 33.17 -17.49 12.67
N ALA A 119 33.78 -16.32 12.88
CA ALA A 119 33.18 -15.26 13.69
C ALA A 119 31.86 -14.74 13.08
N MET A 120 31.79 -14.56 11.76
CA MET A 120 30.55 -14.17 11.07
C MET A 120 29.46 -15.23 11.18
N LEU A 121 29.82 -16.52 11.08
CA LEU A 121 28.86 -17.61 11.26
C LEU A 121 28.30 -17.64 12.68
N ILE A 122 29.15 -17.55 13.70
CA ILE A 122 28.72 -17.51 15.11
C ILE A 122 27.82 -16.30 15.36
N ALA A 123 28.22 -15.12 14.88
CA ALA A 123 27.42 -13.89 15.03
C ALA A 123 26.05 -14.02 14.31
N GLY A 124 26.01 -14.59 13.11
CA GLY A 124 24.78 -14.85 12.36
C GLY A 124 23.86 -15.86 13.05
N SER A 125 24.42 -16.94 13.62
CA SER A 125 23.68 -17.92 14.40
C SER A 125 23.08 -17.31 15.66
N ILE A 126 23.84 -16.47 16.39
CA ILE A 126 23.33 -15.74 17.56
C ILE A 126 22.21 -14.80 17.13
N TYR A 127 22.39 -14.01 16.07
CA TYR A 127 21.35 -13.10 15.57
C TYR A 127 20.05 -13.85 15.24
N LYS A 128 20.13 -14.96 14.52
CA LYS A 128 18.96 -15.78 14.18
C LYS A 128 18.30 -16.42 15.39
N TYR A 129 19.09 -16.86 16.36
CA TYR A 129 18.58 -17.39 17.61
C TYR A 129 17.78 -16.34 18.40
N ILE A 130 18.30 -15.11 18.48
CA ILE A 130 17.63 -13.97 19.13
C ILE A 130 16.30 -13.66 18.44
N GLU A 131 16.29 -13.62 17.11
CA GLU A 131 15.09 -13.38 16.31
C GLU A 131 14.01 -14.45 16.57
N PHE A 132 14.42 -15.73 16.61
CA PHE A 132 13.53 -16.85 16.87
C PHE A 132 12.99 -16.86 18.31
N ALA A 133 13.85 -16.67 19.31
CA ALA A 133 13.45 -16.63 20.72
C ALA A 133 12.55 -15.43 21.03
N GLY A 134 12.81 -14.28 20.39
CA GLY A 134 11.93 -13.11 20.45
C GLY A 134 10.54 -13.42 19.88
N ALA A 135 10.48 -14.05 18.70
CA ALA A 135 9.23 -14.45 18.07
C ALA A 135 8.44 -15.48 18.89
N GLU A 136 9.12 -16.47 19.48
CA GLU A 136 8.49 -17.49 20.34
C GLU A 136 7.91 -16.87 21.61
N LYS A 137 8.60 -15.91 22.23
CA LYS A 137 8.11 -15.20 23.43
C LYS A 137 6.92 -14.29 23.13
N GLU A 138 6.93 -13.61 21.98
CA GLU A 138 5.84 -12.70 21.60
C GLU A 138 4.57 -13.42 21.13
N TRP A 139 4.73 -14.53 20.40
CA TRP A 139 3.61 -15.18 19.69
C TRP A 139 3.32 -16.62 20.12
N GLY A 140 4.11 -17.19 21.04
CA GLY A 140 3.96 -18.55 21.55
C GLY A 140 4.45 -19.67 20.60
N ASP A 141 4.81 -19.34 19.36
CA ASP A 141 5.38 -20.25 18.36
C ASP A 141 6.47 -19.49 17.58
N GLY A 142 7.70 -19.99 17.58
CA GLY A 142 8.84 -19.31 16.96
C GLY A 142 8.72 -19.17 15.42
N ILE A 143 8.26 -20.19 14.70
CA ILE A 143 8.21 -20.14 13.23
C ILE A 143 7.04 -19.27 12.76
N ARG A 144 5.85 -19.48 13.34
CA ARG A 144 4.68 -18.64 13.04
C ARG A 144 4.87 -17.22 13.53
N GLY A 145 5.48 -17.04 14.70
CA GLY A 145 5.81 -15.74 15.26
C GLY A 145 6.68 -14.90 14.35
N LEU A 146 7.71 -15.48 13.72
CA LEU A 146 8.54 -14.76 12.74
C LEU A 146 7.71 -14.23 11.57
N SER A 147 6.81 -15.06 11.02
CA SER A 147 5.94 -14.65 9.91
C SER A 147 4.95 -13.55 10.33
N LEU A 148 4.43 -13.60 11.56
CA LEU A 148 3.51 -12.62 12.11
C LEU A 148 4.20 -11.29 12.39
N SER A 149 5.41 -11.31 12.99
CA SER A 149 6.21 -10.10 13.20
C SER A 149 6.58 -9.43 11.88
N ALA A 150 6.97 -10.22 10.86
CA ALA A 150 7.23 -9.70 9.52
C ALA A 150 5.98 -9.07 8.89
N ALA A 151 4.82 -9.72 9.01
CA ALA A 151 3.55 -9.19 8.50
C ALA A 151 3.13 -7.90 9.21
N ARG A 152 3.22 -7.86 10.55
CA ARG A 152 2.92 -6.67 11.36
C ARG A 152 3.81 -5.49 10.96
N TYR A 153 5.13 -5.71 10.85
CA TYR A 153 6.07 -4.66 10.44
C TYR A 153 5.75 -4.13 9.04
N ALA A 154 5.45 -5.02 8.09
CA ALA A 154 5.06 -4.63 6.74
C ALA A 154 3.75 -3.82 6.69
N LEU A 155 2.77 -4.17 7.53
CA LEU A 155 1.48 -3.45 7.60
C LEU A 155 1.61 -2.06 8.22
N MET A 156 2.36 -1.91 9.32
CA MET A 156 2.60 -0.60 9.93
C MET A 156 3.33 0.34 8.98
N ARG A 157 4.35 -0.17 8.27
CA ARG A 157 5.07 0.60 7.26
C ARG A 157 4.22 0.99 6.05
N LEU A 158 3.19 0.20 5.73
CA LEU A 158 2.25 0.53 4.65
C LEU A 158 1.33 1.70 5.02
N GLU A 159 1.03 1.87 6.31
CA GLU A 159 0.14 2.93 6.81
C GLU A 159 0.81 4.31 6.85
N GLU A 160 2.13 4.37 7.04
CA GLU A 160 2.90 5.62 7.08
C GLU A 160 3.00 6.34 5.72
N GLY A 161 2.78 5.63 4.61
CA GLY A 161 2.83 6.20 3.26
C GLY A 161 1.49 6.76 2.80
N GLN A 162 1.44 8.02 2.36
CA GLN A 162 0.26 8.54 1.66
C GLN A 162 -0.01 7.66 0.42
N PRO A 163 -1.24 7.14 0.21
CA PRO A 163 -1.55 6.31 -0.95
C PRO A 163 -1.26 7.10 -2.23
N HIS A 164 -0.23 6.69 -2.98
CA HIS A 164 0.17 7.40 -4.19
C HIS A 164 -0.91 7.22 -5.26
N THR A 165 -1.73 8.24 -5.50
CA THR A 165 -2.85 8.24 -6.46
C THR A 165 -2.42 8.06 -7.92
N LYS A 166 -1.13 8.15 -8.22
CA LYS A 166 -0.59 8.16 -9.59
C LYS A 166 -0.62 6.81 -10.31
N ASN A 167 -0.79 5.70 -9.59
CA ASN A 167 -0.83 4.34 -10.17
C ASN A 167 -1.89 3.48 -9.47
N TRP A 168 -3.16 3.73 -9.78
CA TRP A 168 -4.24 2.89 -9.27
C TRP A 168 -4.06 1.42 -9.73
N ARG A 169 -4.29 0.50 -8.80
CA ARG A 169 -4.32 -0.95 -9.04
C ARG A 169 -5.53 -1.52 -8.29
N PRO A 170 -6.37 -2.34 -8.94
CA PRO A 170 -7.55 -2.90 -8.28
C PRO A 170 -7.14 -3.90 -7.20
N GLN A 171 -7.56 -3.66 -5.96
CA GLN A 171 -7.55 -4.59 -4.83
C GLN A 171 -9.00 -5.00 -4.58
N LEU A 172 -9.33 -6.25 -4.89
CA LEU A 172 -10.72 -6.68 -5.07
C LEU A 172 -11.30 -7.22 -3.77
N LEU A 173 -12.50 -6.75 -3.42
CA LEU A 173 -13.44 -7.45 -2.54
C LEU A 173 -14.50 -8.10 -3.44
N THR A 174 -14.43 -9.43 -3.60
CA THR A 174 -15.41 -10.19 -4.38
C THR A 174 -16.52 -10.64 -3.45
N LEU A 175 -17.71 -10.09 -3.63
CA LEU A 175 -18.91 -10.47 -2.88
C LEU A 175 -19.59 -11.63 -3.59
N VAL A 176 -19.73 -12.73 -2.88
CA VAL A 176 -20.33 -13.97 -3.39
C VAL A 176 -21.55 -14.28 -2.56
N SER A 177 -22.68 -14.54 -3.23
CA SER A 177 -23.90 -15.02 -2.60
C SER A 177 -23.87 -16.53 -2.46
N THR A 178 -24.33 -17.02 -1.32
CA THR A 178 -24.51 -18.44 -1.01
C THR A 178 -25.99 -18.78 -0.93
N ASP A 179 -26.36 -19.97 -1.39
CA ASP A 179 -27.72 -20.50 -1.28
C ASP A 179 -28.01 -21.06 0.13
N SER A 180 -29.24 -21.56 0.33
CA SER A 180 -29.67 -22.17 1.60
C SER A 180 -28.88 -23.43 1.97
N GLU A 181 -28.25 -24.10 1.00
CA GLU A 181 -27.38 -25.26 1.21
C GLU A 181 -25.90 -24.87 1.37
N GLN A 182 -25.62 -23.56 1.46
CA GLN A 182 -24.27 -22.97 1.59
C GLN A 182 -23.37 -23.24 0.38
N ASN A 183 -23.96 -23.61 -0.76
CA ASN A 183 -23.28 -23.67 -2.03
C ASN A 183 -23.22 -22.27 -2.64
N ILE A 184 -22.18 -22.03 -3.42
CA ILE A 184 -21.94 -20.74 -4.06
C ILE A 184 -22.73 -20.70 -5.37
N GLU A 185 -23.68 -19.76 -5.48
CA GLU A 185 -24.57 -19.66 -6.64
C GLU A 185 -23.82 -19.39 -7.95
N GLN A 186 -22.68 -18.69 -7.87
CA GLN A 186 -21.98 -18.13 -9.03
C GLN A 186 -20.46 -18.34 -8.94
N PRO A 187 -19.96 -19.57 -9.10
CA PRO A 187 -18.52 -19.88 -8.98
C PRO A 187 -17.68 -19.17 -10.05
N ARG A 188 -18.28 -18.87 -11.21
CA ARG A 188 -17.64 -18.15 -12.33
C ARG A 188 -17.17 -16.74 -11.97
N LEU A 189 -17.74 -16.14 -10.93
CA LEU A 189 -17.25 -14.85 -10.42
C LEU A 189 -15.81 -14.96 -9.92
N LEU A 190 -15.46 -16.07 -9.27
CA LEU A 190 -14.09 -16.34 -8.82
C LEU A 190 -13.13 -16.63 -9.97
N SER A 191 -13.60 -17.30 -11.02
CA SER A 191 -12.81 -17.47 -12.26
C SER A 191 -12.44 -16.11 -12.86
N LEU A 192 -13.42 -15.19 -12.96
CA LEU A 192 -13.18 -13.82 -13.42
C LEU A 192 -12.21 -13.07 -12.50
N THR A 193 -12.37 -13.19 -11.18
CA THR A 193 -11.44 -12.60 -10.20
C THR A 193 -10.00 -13.08 -10.43
N ASN A 194 -9.80 -14.39 -10.63
CA ASN A 194 -8.48 -14.93 -10.91
C ASN A 194 -7.91 -14.40 -12.23
N GLN A 195 -8.73 -14.30 -13.28
CA GLN A 195 -8.30 -13.78 -14.58
C GLN A 195 -7.90 -12.30 -14.49
N LEU A 196 -8.63 -11.49 -13.71
CA LEU A 196 -8.35 -10.06 -13.55
C LEU A 196 -7.07 -9.82 -12.73
N LYS A 197 -6.81 -10.66 -11.72
CA LYS A 197 -5.67 -10.49 -10.79
C LYS A 197 -4.44 -11.30 -11.16
N ALA A 198 -4.59 -12.37 -11.94
CA ALA A 198 -3.55 -13.32 -12.31
C ALA A 198 -2.69 -13.78 -11.11
N GLY A 199 -3.33 -13.99 -9.95
CA GLY A 199 -2.68 -14.38 -8.70
C GLY A 199 -1.80 -13.30 -8.04
N LYS A 200 -1.94 -12.01 -8.42
CA LYS A 200 -1.17 -10.89 -7.86
C LYS A 200 -2.06 -9.87 -7.15
N GLY A 201 -1.49 -9.24 -6.12
CA GLY A 201 -2.17 -8.24 -5.29
C GLY A 201 -3.17 -8.85 -4.32
N LEU A 202 -3.89 -7.99 -3.61
CA LEU A 202 -4.89 -8.37 -2.62
C LEU A 202 -6.22 -8.74 -3.30
N THR A 203 -6.75 -9.87 -2.89
CA THR A 203 -8.11 -10.32 -3.20
C THR A 203 -8.73 -10.82 -1.90
N ILE A 204 -9.87 -10.26 -1.53
CA ILE A 204 -10.70 -10.71 -0.42
C ILE A 204 -11.99 -11.24 -1.02
N VAL A 205 -12.41 -12.45 -0.62
CA VAL A 205 -13.68 -13.04 -1.04
C VAL A 205 -14.61 -13.04 0.16
N GLY A 206 -15.65 -12.24 0.07
CA GLY A 206 -16.64 -12.04 1.12
C GLY A 206 -17.93 -12.80 0.83
N THR A 207 -18.49 -13.47 1.84
CA THR A 207 -19.89 -13.94 1.79
C THR A 207 -20.64 -13.48 3.03
N ALA A 208 -21.90 -13.11 2.82
CA ALA A 208 -22.82 -12.62 3.84
C ALA A 208 -23.87 -13.69 4.13
N LEU A 209 -24.00 -14.07 5.40
CA LEU A 209 -24.98 -15.03 5.87
C LEU A 209 -26.03 -14.33 6.74
N VAL A 210 -27.29 -14.73 6.57
CA VAL A 210 -28.42 -14.20 7.34
C VAL A 210 -28.62 -15.06 8.60
N GLY A 211 -28.68 -14.42 9.77
CA GLY A 211 -29.02 -15.07 11.04
C GLY A 211 -28.26 -14.51 12.24
N SER A 212 -28.34 -15.21 13.37
CA SER A 212 -27.60 -14.89 14.59
C SER A 212 -26.29 -15.67 14.63
N TYR A 213 -25.17 -15.01 14.95
CA TYR A 213 -23.86 -15.66 15.00
C TYR A 213 -23.81 -16.79 16.04
N LEU A 214 -24.52 -16.65 17.18
CA LEU A 214 -24.49 -17.64 18.27
C LEU A 214 -25.02 -19.01 17.82
N GLU A 215 -26.05 -19.00 16.97
CA GLU A 215 -26.70 -20.21 16.47
C GLU A 215 -26.03 -20.75 15.20
N ASN A 216 -25.44 -19.86 14.38
CA ASN A 216 -24.90 -20.19 13.07
C ASN A 216 -23.36 -20.33 13.03
N GLN A 217 -22.69 -20.60 14.16
CA GLN A 217 -21.22 -20.73 14.19
C GLN A 217 -20.72 -21.86 13.29
N GLU A 218 -21.33 -23.04 13.39
CA GLU A 218 -20.93 -24.21 12.58
C GLU A 218 -21.19 -23.96 11.09
N GLN A 219 -22.32 -23.33 10.78
CA GLN A 219 -22.68 -22.92 9.42
C GLN A 219 -21.66 -21.93 8.83
N THR A 220 -21.20 -20.97 9.63
CA THR A 220 -20.19 -19.99 9.24
C THR A 220 -18.87 -20.68 8.91
N GLN A 221 -18.43 -21.63 9.74
CA GLN A 221 -17.21 -22.39 9.51
C GLN A 221 -17.30 -23.27 8.26
N ARG A 222 -18.46 -23.92 8.04
CA ARG A 222 -18.71 -24.73 6.84
C ARG A 222 -18.69 -23.88 5.57
N ALA A 223 -19.37 -22.74 5.57
CA ALA A 223 -19.37 -21.79 4.46
C ALA A 223 -17.96 -21.26 4.16
N GLU A 224 -17.17 -20.96 5.20
CA GLU A 224 -15.78 -20.54 5.03
C GLU A 224 -14.91 -21.63 4.40
N GLN A 225 -15.03 -22.87 4.86
CA GLN A 225 -14.29 -24.01 4.30
C GLN A 225 -14.70 -24.29 2.85
N ALA A 226 -15.99 -24.24 2.53
CA ALA A 226 -16.51 -24.38 1.18
C ALA A 226 -15.96 -23.28 0.25
N LEU A 227 -15.92 -22.04 0.73
CA LEU A 227 -15.38 -20.89 0.00
C LEU A 227 -13.87 -21.05 -0.25
N ARG A 228 -13.10 -21.46 0.77
CA ARG A 228 -11.65 -21.74 0.61
C ARG A 228 -11.39 -22.84 -0.42
N LYS A 229 -12.15 -23.94 -0.37
CA LYS A 229 -12.04 -25.04 -1.33
C LYS A 229 -12.35 -24.58 -2.76
N LEU A 230 -13.35 -23.72 -2.93
CA LEU A 230 -13.68 -23.16 -4.25
C LEU A 230 -12.59 -22.19 -4.74
N MET A 231 -12.05 -21.35 -3.85
CA MET A 231 -10.93 -20.45 -4.18
C MET A 231 -9.69 -21.23 -4.64
N GLU A 232 -9.37 -22.34 -3.99
CA GLU A 232 -8.27 -23.23 -4.39
C GLU A 232 -8.52 -23.85 -5.77
N THR A 233 -9.76 -24.33 -6.00
CA THR A 233 -10.18 -24.91 -7.29
C THR A 233 -10.05 -23.91 -8.43
N GLU A 234 -10.48 -22.67 -8.21
CA GLU A 234 -10.40 -21.56 -9.18
C GLU A 234 -9.03 -20.85 -9.19
N LYS A 235 -8.07 -21.32 -8.38
CA LYS A 235 -6.71 -20.78 -8.23
C LYS A 235 -6.67 -19.30 -7.82
N VAL A 236 -7.68 -18.83 -7.08
CA VAL A 236 -7.74 -17.48 -6.52
C VAL A 236 -6.83 -17.41 -5.29
N LYS A 237 -5.75 -16.62 -5.39
CA LYS A 237 -4.89 -16.31 -4.24
C LYS A 237 -5.50 -15.12 -3.48
N GLY A 238 -5.99 -15.36 -2.28
CA GLY A 238 -6.64 -14.33 -1.48
C GLY A 238 -7.06 -14.81 -0.10
N PHE A 239 -7.81 -13.97 0.59
CA PHE A 239 -8.39 -14.27 1.91
C PHE A 239 -9.90 -14.47 1.77
N CYS A 240 -10.46 -15.37 2.57
CA CYS A 240 -11.90 -15.54 2.71
C CYS A 240 -12.40 -14.80 3.95
N GLN A 241 -13.56 -14.19 3.86
CA GLN A 241 -14.21 -13.54 4.99
C GLN A 241 -15.71 -13.84 4.96
N VAL A 242 -16.23 -14.42 6.04
CA VAL A 242 -17.66 -14.70 6.19
C VAL A 242 -18.20 -13.77 7.27
N THR A 243 -19.31 -13.10 7.00
CA THR A 243 -19.97 -12.23 7.99
C THR A 243 -21.42 -12.64 8.17
N VAL A 244 -21.82 -12.82 9.43
CA VAL A 244 -23.19 -13.17 9.82
C VAL A 244 -23.86 -11.91 10.37
N SER A 245 -25.07 -11.60 9.90
CA SER A 245 -25.90 -10.54 10.45
C SER A 245 -27.38 -10.90 10.34
N SER A 246 -28.23 -10.22 11.09
CA SER A 246 -29.69 -10.37 11.00
C SER A 246 -30.23 -10.02 9.61
N ASN A 247 -29.57 -9.09 8.90
CA ASN A 247 -29.91 -8.68 7.55
C ASN A 247 -28.73 -8.86 6.60
N LEU A 248 -29.02 -9.29 5.36
CA LEU A 248 -28.01 -9.43 4.31
C LEU A 248 -27.34 -8.08 3.98
N ARG A 249 -28.13 -7.00 3.94
CA ARG A 249 -27.64 -5.64 3.70
C ARG A 249 -26.58 -5.23 4.72
N ASP A 250 -26.88 -5.33 6.01
CA ASP A 250 -25.98 -4.94 7.08
C ASP A 250 -24.70 -5.80 7.06
N ALA A 251 -24.83 -7.11 6.80
CA ALA A 251 -23.67 -7.98 6.61
C ALA A 251 -22.78 -7.53 5.43
N THR A 252 -23.37 -7.21 4.28
CA THR A 252 -22.61 -6.71 3.12
C THR A 252 -22.00 -5.34 3.39
N SER A 253 -22.68 -4.47 4.14
CA SER A 253 -22.16 -3.16 4.54
C SER A 253 -20.96 -3.28 5.47
N HIS A 254 -21.03 -4.17 6.45
CA HIS A 254 -19.91 -4.47 7.34
C HIS A 254 -18.73 -5.08 6.58
N LEU A 255 -18.98 -5.98 5.63
CA LEU A 255 -17.92 -6.49 4.76
C LEU A 255 -17.27 -5.36 3.96
N LEU A 256 -18.06 -4.44 3.39
CA LEU A 256 -17.54 -3.31 2.63
C LEU A 256 -16.67 -2.37 3.46
N GLN A 257 -17.03 -2.13 4.73
CA GLN A 257 -16.33 -1.15 5.57
C GLN A 257 -15.15 -1.77 6.35
N ALA A 258 -15.31 -3.01 6.81
CA ALA A 258 -14.40 -3.66 7.75
C ALA A 258 -13.47 -4.71 7.11
N SER A 259 -13.59 -5.01 5.80
CA SER A 259 -12.68 -5.98 5.15
C SER A 259 -11.29 -5.39 4.91
N GLY A 260 -10.29 -5.97 5.57
CA GLY A 260 -8.87 -5.62 5.45
C GLY A 260 -8.23 -5.32 6.80
N LEU A 261 -6.92 -5.05 6.80
CA LEU A 261 -6.15 -4.73 8.01
C LEU A 261 -5.15 -3.61 7.73
N GLY A 262 -5.26 -2.49 8.46
CA GLY A 262 -4.38 -1.33 8.30
C GLY A 262 -4.38 -0.78 6.86
N GLY A 263 -3.19 -0.62 6.27
CA GLY A 263 -3.05 -0.22 4.86
C GLY A 263 -3.45 -1.30 3.83
N LEU A 264 -3.64 -2.56 4.25
CA LEU A 264 -4.03 -3.66 3.36
C LEU A 264 -5.56 -3.76 3.28
N LYS A 265 -6.16 -2.85 2.50
CA LYS A 265 -7.60 -2.75 2.25
C LYS A 265 -7.95 -2.95 0.78
N HIS A 266 -9.19 -3.33 0.53
CA HIS A 266 -9.75 -3.36 -0.81
C HIS A 266 -10.07 -1.93 -1.30
N ASN A 267 -10.00 -1.71 -2.60
CA ASN A 267 -10.34 -0.43 -3.25
C ASN A 267 -11.35 -0.58 -4.40
N ALA A 268 -11.76 -1.83 -4.68
CA ALA A 268 -12.70 -2.19 -5.71
C ALA A 268 -13.58 -3.35 -5.24
N VAL A 269 -14.88 -3.23 -5.42
CA VAL A 269 -15.88 -4.26 -5.10
C VAL A 269 -16.30 -4.94 -6.39
N LEU A 270 -16.29 -6.27 -6.39
CA LEU A 270 -16.78 -7.09 -7.49
C LEU A 270 -18.03 -7.84 -7.01
N VAL A 271 -19.18 -7.57 -7.63
CA VAL A 271 -20.46 -8.18 -7.28
C VAL A 271 -21.21 -8.61 -8.53
N SER A 272 -21.89 -9.76 -8.48
CA SER A 272 -22.72 -10.21 -9.59
C SER A 272 -23.98 -9.38 -9.78
N TRP A 273 -24.42 -9.22 -11.04
CA TRP A 273 -25.73 -8.66 -11.34
C TRP A 273 -26.88 -9.51 -10.73
N PRO A 274 -27.89 -8.90 -10.07
CA PRO A 274 -29.00 -9.64 -9.47
C PRO A 274 -29.85 -10.35 -10.53
N ARG A 275 -30.07 -11.66 -10.34
CA ARG A 275 -30.93 -12.47 -11.22
C ARG A 275 -32.40 -12.18 -10.94
N ASN A 276 -33.25 -12.35 -11.94
CA ASN A 276 -34.72 -12.34 -11.83
C ASN A 276 -35.35 -11.12 -11.13
N TRP A 277 -34.63 -9.99 -11.04
CA TRP A 277 -35.11 -8.77 -10.35
C TRP A 277 -36.43 -8.19 -10.88
N ARG A 278 -36.88 -8.59 -12.08
CA ARG A 278 -38.15 -8.18 -12.70
C ARG A 278 -39.29 -9.17 -12.48
N GLN A 279 -39.03 -10.40 -12.05
CA GLN A 279 -40.03 -11.41 -11.75
C GLN A 279 -40.35 -11.37 -10.25
N GLY A 280 -41.61 -11.65 -9.87
CA GLY A 280 -42.27 -11.19 -8.63
C GLY A 280 -41.63 -11.52 -7.25
N ASP A 281 -42.20 -10.85 -6.24
CA ASP A 281 -42.04 -10.88 -4.77
C ASP A 281 -40.69 -10.52 -4.11
N GLU A 282 -39.54 -10.68 -4.75
CA GLU A 282 -38.25 -10.31 -4.12
C GLU A 282 -37.85 -8.83 -4.35
N HIS A 283 -38.68 -7.91 -3.85
CA HIS A 283 -38.36 -6.47 -3.87
C HIS A 283 -37.08 -6.14 -3.08
N GLN A 284 -36.68 -7.00 -2.14
CA GLN A 284 -35.47 -6.80 -1.33
C GLN A 284 -34.18 -6.99 -2.13
N THR A 285 -34.11 -7.93 -3.07
CA THR A 285 -32.84 -8.29 -3.74
C THR A 285 -32.28 -7.15 -4.58
N TRP A 286 -33.11 -6.47 -5.37
CA TRP A 286 -32.67 -5.32 -6.16
C TRP A 286 -32.45 -4.06 -5.31
N ARG A 287 -33.22 -3.88 -4.22
CA ARG A 287 -33.01 -2.79 -3.26
C ARG A 287 -31.67 -2.94 -2.56
N ASN A 288 -31.35 -4.13 -2.07
CA ASN A 288 -30.05 -4.45 -1.45
C ASN A 288 -28.90 -4.17 -2.44
N PHE A 289 -29.08 -4.51 -3.72
CA PHE A 289 -28.09 -4.18 -4.75
C PHE A 289 -27.92 -2.66 -4.96
N VAL A 290 -29.02 -1.90 -5.03
CA VAL A 290 -28.96 -0.43 -5.16
C VAL A 290 -28.33 0.22 -3.93
N GLU A 291 -28.63 -0.27 -2.74
CA GLU A 291 -28.00 0.20 -1.50
C GLU A 291 -26.51 -0.14 -1.48
N LEU A 292 -26.11 -1.34 -1.91
CA LEU A 292 -24.70 -1.71 -2.05
C LEU A 292 -23.97 -0.78 -3.02
N VAL A 293 -24.59 -0.39 -4.15
CA VAL A 293 -24.02 0.60 -5.07
C VAL A 293 -23.81 1.94 -4.34
N ARG A 294 -24.83 2.42 -3.63
CA ARG A 294 -24.76 3.69 -2.86
C ARG A 294 -23.67 3.65 -1.80
N GLU A 295 -23.59 2.57 -1.02
CA GLU A 295 -22.58 2.39 0.02
C GLU A 295 -21.16 2.30 -0.57
N THR A 296 -21.00 1.61 -1.70
CA THR A 296 -19.72 1.53 -2.43
C THR A 296 -19.27 2.90 -2.90
N THR A 297 -20.20 3.72 -3.44
CA THR A 297 -19.89 5.09 -3.86
C THR A 297 -19.60 6.02 -2.67
N ALA A 298 -20.32 5.87 -1.56
CA ALA A 298 -20.08 6.63 -0.33
C ALA A 298 -18.71 6.31 0.28
N ALA A 299 -18.27 5.05 0.19
CA ALA A 299 -16.94 4.61 0.59
C ALA A 299 -15.83 5.01 -0.39
N SER A 300 -16.15 5.70 -1.50
CA SER A 300 -15.20 6.07 -2.56
C SER A 300 -14.45 4.87 -3.16
N LEU A 301 -15.13 3.72 -3.26
CA LEU A 301 -14.59 2.49 -3.82
C LEU A 301 -15.03 2.33 -5.28
N ALA A 302 -14.20 1.68 -6.10
CA ALA A 302 -14.61 1.29 -7.45
C ALA A 302 -15.60 0.11 -7.37
N MET A 303 -16.54 0.04 -8.31
CA MET A 303 -17.48 -1.09 -8.40
C MET A 303 -17.37 -1.76 -9.77
N LEU A 304 -17.34 -3.09 -9.77
CA LEU A 304 -17.34 -3.93 -10.96
C LEU A 304 -18.56 -4.86 -10.87
N VAL A 305 -19.42 -4.78 -11.89
CA VAL A 305 -20.67 -5.56 -11.93
C VAL A 305 -20.72 -6.38 -13.22
N PRO A 306 -20.18 -7.61 -13.23
CA PRO A 306 -20.38 -8.52 -14.36
C PRO A 306 -21.85 -8.92 -14.48
N LYS A 307 -22.42 -8.64 -15.66
CA LYS A 307 -23.73 -9.12 -16.06
C LYS A 307 -23.58 -10.44 -16.81
N ASN A 308 -24.50 -11.37 -16.55
CA ASN A 308 -24.51 -12.70 -17.18
C ASN A 308 -23.23 -13.53 -16.91
N ILE A 309 -22.80 -13.61 -15.65
CA ILE A 309 -21.58 -14.34 -15.26
C ILE A 309 -21.59 -15.82 -15.64
N ALA A 310 -22.75 -16.43 -15.82
CA ALA A 310 -22.87 -17.83 -16.23
C ALA A 310 -22.27 -18.09 -17.63
N ALA A 311 -22.22 -17.06 -18.49
CA ALA A 311 -21.64 -17.14 -19.82
C ALA A 311 -20.12 -16.89 -19.84
N PHE A 312 -19.50 -16.58 -18.70
CA PHE A 312 -18.06 -16.31 -18.64
C PHE A 312 -17.23 -17.60 -18.75
N PRO A 313 -16.08 -17.53 -19.45
CA PRO A 313 -15.22 -18.69 -19.67
C PRO A 313 -14.63 -19.23 -18.37
N SER A 314 -14.41 -20.55 -18.33
CA SER A 314 -13.62 -21.15 -17.26
C SER A 314 -12.14 -20.83 -17.44
N ASN A 315 -11.34 -21.02 -16.38
CA ASN A 315 -9.89 -20.89 -16.47
C ASN A 315 -9.22 -21.87 -17.47
N GLY A 316 -9.93 -22.92 -17.90
CA GLY A 316 -9.45 -23.91 -18.87
C GLY A 316 -9.83 -23.64 -20.32
N GLU A 317 -10.86 -22.82 -20.56
CA GLU A 317 -11.34 -22.50 -21.90
C GLU A 317 -10.48 -21.39 -22.53
N ARG A 318 -10.00 -21.63 -23.76
CA ARG A 318 -9.27 -20.62 -24.56
C ARG A 318 -10.04 -20.34 -25.84
N PHE A 319 -10.48 -19.11 -26.03
CA PHE A 319 -11.09 -18.68 -27.28
C PHE A 319 -10.04 -18.52 -28.39
N THR A 320 -10.39 -18.93 -29.61
CA THR A 320 -9.52 -18.86 -30.80
C THR A 320 -9.67 -17.53 -31.55
N GLU A 321 -10.85 -16.91 -31.55
CA GLU A 321 -11.16 -15.61 -32.18
C GLU A 321 -12.22 -14.83 -31.37
N GLY A 322 -12.13 -13.49 -31.35
CA GLY A 322 -13.07 -12.61 -30.62
C GLY A 322 -12.46 -11.27 -30.23
N HIS A 323 -13.33 -10.27 -30.01
CA HIS A 323 -12.91 -8.90 -29.66
C HIS A 323 -12.70 -8.64 -28.16
N ILE A 324 -12.89 -9.65 -27.31
CA ILE A 324 -12.40 -9.82 -25.94
C ILE A 324 -12.97 -11.18 -25.48
N ASP A 325 -12.12 -12.12 -25.02
CA ASP A 325 -12.41 -12.97 -23.84
C ASP A 325 -11.41 -14.09 -23.48
N VAL A 326 -10.24 -14.21 -24.13
CA VAL A 326 -9.02 -14.63 -23.40
C VAL A 326 -7.87 -13.73 -23.86
N TRP A 327 -7.63 -12.71 -23.03
CA TRP A 327 -7.13 -11.36 -23.31
C TRP A 327 -5.84 -11.19 -24.12
N ARG A 328 -5.11 -12.27 -24.44
CA ARG A 328 -3.78 -12.19 -25.07
C ARG A 328 -3.81 -12.09 -26.60
N LYS A 329 -4.90 -12.52 -27.26
CA LYS A 329 -5.06 -12.45 -28.73
C LYS A 329 -6.22 -11.55 -29.18
N CYS A 330 -6.91 -10.91 -28.24
CA CYS A 330 -8.03 -10.03 -28.54
C CYS A 330 -7.53 -8.64 -28.90
N LYS A 331 -8.21 -7.99 -29.86
CA LYS A 331 -7.97 -6.59 -30.21
C LYS A 331 -8.90 -5.70 -29.40
N ILE A 332 -8.33 -4.80 -28.61
CA ILE A 332 -9.09 -3.84 -27.81
C ILE A 332 -9.71 -2.80 -28.76
N ARG A 333 -11.01 -2.53 -28.60
CA ARG A 333 -11.73 -1.45 -29.28
C ARG A 333 -12.32 -0.52 -28.24
N ILE A 334 -12.04 0.77 -28.37
CA ILE A 334 -12.48 1.81 -27.45
C ILE A 334 -13.48 2.68 -28.19
N PHE A 335 -14.71 2.68 -27.72
CA PHE A 335 -15.77 3.57 -28.18
C PHE A 335 -15.90 4.72 -27.19
N THR A 336 -15.76 5.95 -27.65
CA THR A 336 -16.05 7.14 -26.85
C THR A 336 -17.27 7.85 -27.43
N VAL A 337 -18.12 8.38 -26.57
CA VAL A 337 -19.31 9.13 -26.99
C VAL A 337 -19.00 10.62 -26.96
N ALA A 338 -19.26 11.32 -28.07
CA ALA A 338 -19.11 12.76 -28.21
C ALA A 338 -20.49 13.42 -28.44
N GLN A 339 -20.66 14.64 -27.95
CA GLN A 339 -21.84 15.45 -28.28
C GLN A 339 -21.68 16.06 -29.68
N LEU A 340 -22.79 16.49 -30.29
CA LEU A 340 -22.77 17.12 -31.62
C LEU A 340 -21.93 18.42 -31.66
N ASP A 341 -21.83 19.11 -30.52
CA ASP A 341 -21.03 20.33 -30.38
C ASP A 341 -19.53 20.06 -30.15
N ASP A 342 -19.14 18.80 -29.90
CA ASP A 342 -17.75 18.42 -29.65
C ASP A 342 -16.99 18.18 -30.96
N ASN A 343 -15.68 18.47 -30.96
CA ASN A 343 -14.82 18.11 -32.09
C ASN A 343 -14.42 16.63 -32.01
N SER A 344 -15.24 15.77 -32.59
CA SER A 344 -15.06 14.30 -32.62
C SER A 344 -13.74 13.88 -33.30
N ILE A 345 -13.31 14.60 -34.35
CA ILE A 345 -12.06 14.33 -35.08
C ILE A 345 -10.85 14.56 -34.18
N GLN A 346 -10.82 15.70 -33.48
CA GLN A 346 -9.75 16.05 -32.56
C GLN A 346 -9.70 15.07 -31.39
N MET A 347 -10.86 14.74 -30.79
CA MET A 347 -10.95 13.77 -29.70
C MET A 347 -10.41 12.39 -30.11
N LYS A 348 -10.74 11.92 -31.31
CA LYS A 348 -10.19 10.67 -31.86
C LYS A 348 -8.67 10.71 -31.97
N LYS A 349 -8.12 11.81 -32.50
CA LYS A 349 -6.66 11.98 -32.69
C LYS A 349 -5.94 12.05 -31.35
N ASP A 350 -6.49 12.77 -30.39
CA ASP A 350 -5.92 12.93 -29.05
C ASP A 350 -5.93 11.60 -28.29
N LEU A 351 -7.04 10.85 -28.32
CA LEU A 351 -7.12 9.50 -27.72
C LEU A 351 -6.15 8.52 -28.39
N THR A 352 -6.01 8.58 -29.72
CA THR A 352 -5.06 7.71 -30.44
C THR A 352 -3.62 8.02 -30.06
N THR A 353 -3.26 9.31 -30.00
CA THR A 353 -1.92 9.78 -29.59
C THR A 353 -1.63 9.39 -28.14
N PHE A 354 -2.64 9.50 -27.28
CA PHE A 354 -2.54 9.10 -25.89
C PHE A 354 -2.25 7.59 -25.73
N LEU A 355 -3.01 6.74 -26.40
CA LEU A 355 -2.82 5.28 -26.37
C LEU A 355 -1.44 4.89 -26.94
N TYR A 356 -0.97 5.61 -27.96
CA TYR A 356 0.37 5.44 -28.51
C TYR A 356 1.45 5.70 -27.45
N HIS A 357 1.35 6.78 -26.67
CA HIS A 357 2.30 7.07 -25.59
C HIS A 357 2.26 6.02 -24.47
N LEU A 358 1.09 5.43 -24.19
CA LEU A 358 0.95 4.34 -23.22
C LEU A 358 1.33 2.96 -23.77
N ARG A 359 1.62 2.83 -25.07
CA ARG A 359 1.87 1.56 -25.77
C ARG A 359 0.70 0.57 -25.63
N ILE A 360 -0.53 1.07 -25.65
CA ILE A 360 -1.75 0.24 -25.65
C ILE A 360 -2.23 0.14 -27.10
N GLU A 361 -2.21 -1.06 -27.66
CA GLU A 361 -2.71 -1.33 -29.02
C GLU A 361 -4.24 -1.49 -28.99
N ALA A 362 -4.96 -0.41 -29.33
CA ALA A 362 -6.41 -0.40 -29.38
C ALA A 362 -6.94 0.44 -30.56
N LEU A 363 -8.07 0.03 -31.12
CA LEU A 363 -8.80 0.80 -32.14
C LEU A 363 -9.74 1.79 -31.45
N VAL A 364 -9.69 3.08 -31.82
CA VAL A 364 -10.54 4.12 -31.24
C VAL A 364 -11.63 4.54 -32.23
N GLU A 365 -12.88 4.50 -31.78
CA GLU A 365 -14.04 5.01 -32.49
C GLU A 365 -14.78 6.05 -31.64
N VAL A 366 -15.16 7.17 -32.26
CA VAL A 366 -15.93 8.23 -31.63
C VAL A 366 -17.34 8.16 -32.19
N VAL A 367 -18.33 8.00 -31.32
CA VAL A 367 -19.75 7.93 -31.69
C VAL A 367 -20.42 9.23 -31.26
N GLU A 368 -21.01 9.94 -32.21
CA GLU A 368 -21.77 11.15 -31.94
C GLU A 368 -23.20 10.78 -31.54
N MET A 369 -23.69 11.34 -30.43
CA MET A 369 -25.06 11.14 -29.94
C MET A 369 -25.70 12.48 -29.56
N HIS A 370 -27.02 12.53 -29.62
CA HIS A 370 -27.80 13.71 -29.27
C HIS A 370 -27.94 13.87 -27.74
N ASP A 371 -28.09 15.10 -27.25
CA ASP A 371 -28.13 15.42 -25.82
C ASP A 371 -29.29 14.76 -25.07
N SER A 372 -30.42 14.52 -25.76
CA SER A 372 -31.55 13.76 -25.21
C SER A 372 -31.14 12.39 -24.70
N ASP A 373 -30.23 11.74 -25.41
CA ASP A 373 -29.86 10.34 -25.20
C ASP A 373 -28.77 10.19 -24.11
N ILE A 374 -28.08 11.29 -23.78
CA ILE A 374 -26.96 11.36 -22.82
C ILE A 374 -27.31 12.23 -21.60
N SER A 375 -28.51 12.81 -21.56
CA SER A 375 -28.94 13.79 -20.56
C SER A 375 -28.72 13.33 -19.11
N ALA A 376 -29.02 12.07 -18.79
CA ALA A 376 -28.80 11.46 -17.48
C ALA A 376 -27.32 11.45 -17.03
N TYR A 377 -26.37 11.42 -17.98
CA TYR A 377 -24.94 11.40 -17.70
C TYR A 377 -24.29 12.79 -17.74
N THR A 378 -24.95 13.81 -18.28
CA THR A 378 -24.31 15.10 -18.60
C THR A 378 -24.35 16.09 -17.42
N TYR A 379 -25.45 16.11 -16.66
CA TYR A 379 -25.63 17.04 -15.55
C TYR A 379 -24.72 16.72 -14.34
N GLU A 380 -24.78 15.50 -13.81
CA GLU A 380 -23.96 15.07 -12.66
C GLU A 380 -22.46 15.12 -12.97
N LYS A 381 -22.08 14.81 -14.20
CA LYS A 381 -20.68 14.78 -14.65
C LYS A 381 -20.02 16.17 -14.57
N THR A 382 -20.76 17.25 -14.78
CA THR A 382 -20.21 18.61 -14.74
C THR A 382 -19.77 19.01 -13.32
N LEU A 383 -20.58 18.70 -12.31
CA LEU A 383 -20.26 18.98 -10.90
C LEU A 383 -19.07 18.13 -10.41
N VAL A 384 -19.07 16.84 -10.75
CA VAL A 384 -18.03 15.89 -10.36
C VAL A 384 -16.69 16.19 -11.05
N MET A 385 -16.71 16.66 -12.30
CA MET A 385 -15.51 17.11 -13.03
C MET A 385 -14.83 18.29 -12.32
N GLU A 386 -15.60 19.23 -11.77
CA GLU A 386 -15.05 20.39 -11.06
C GLU A 386 -14.39 20.00 -9.74
N GLN A 387 -15.05 19.15 -8.94
CA GLN A 387 -14.46 18.57 -7.71
C GLN A 387 -13.17 17.81 -8.01
N ARG A 388 -13.16 16.97 -9.07
CA ARG A 388 -11.95 16.24 -9.49
C ARG A 388 -10.81 17.19 -9.88
N SER A 389 -11.12 18.27 -10.59
CA SER A 389 -10.11 19.27 -10.98
C SER A 389 -9.49 19.97 -9.76
N GLN A 390 -10.28 20.26 -8.72
CA GLN A 390 -9.78 20.79 -7.46
C GLN A 390 -8.88 19.78 -6.73
N MET A 391 -9.27 18.50 -6.70
CA MET A 391 -8.46 17.44 -6.10
C MET A 391 -7.12 17.24 -6.84
N LEU A 392 -7.13 17.23 -8.17
CA LEU A 392 -5.92 17.12 -8.98
C LEU A 392 -4.95 18.29 -8.79
N LYS A 393 -5.46 19.50 -8.51
CA LYS A 393 -4.62 20.66 -8.16
C LYS A 393 -3.91 20.46 -6.82
N GLN A 394 -4.54 19.79 -5.85
CA GLN A 394 -3.93 19.49 -4.55
C GLN A 394 -2.80 18.45 -4.66
N ILE A 395 -2.79 17.62 -5.71
CA ILE A 395 -1.87 16.48 -5.85
C ILE A 395 -0.50 16.87 -6.48
N ASN A 396 -0.23 18.16 -6.78
CA ASN A 396 1.06 18.65 -7.31
C ASN A 396 1.65 17.77 -8.44
N LEU A 397 0.82 17.37 -9.41
CA LEU A 397 1.25 16.58 -10.56
C LEU A 397 2.13 17.40 -11.50
N SER A 398 3.25 16.81 -11.93
CA SER A 398 4.06 17.39 -13.00
C SER A 398 3.28 17.39 -14.31
N LYS A 399 3.65 18.28 -15.25
CA LYS A 399 2.95 18.41 -16.53
C LYS A 399 2.92 17.10 -17.31
N ASN A 400 4.03 16.36 -17.33
CA ASN A 400 4.17 15.07 -18.01
C ASN A 400 3.29 13.97 -17.40
N GLU A 401 2.97 14.05 -16.11
CA GLU A 401 2.10 13.07 -15.43
C GLU A 401 0.62 13.38 -15.69
N ARG A 402 0.25 14.66 -15.77
CA ARG A 402 -1.12 15.09 -16.10
C ARG A 402 -1.53 14.66 -17.51
N GLU A 403 -0.61 14.78 -18.47
CA GLU A 403 -0.81 14.36 -19.86
C GLU A 403 -0.96 12.82 -20.02
N ARG A 404 -0.65 12.04 -18.98
CA ARG A 404 -0.85 10.58 -18.94
C ARG A 404 -2.23 10.17 -18.38
N GLU A 405 -3.13 11.11 -18.12
CA GLU A 405 -4.48 10.84 -17.62
C GLU A 405 -5.54 11.02 -18.73
N ILE A 406 -6.21 9.92 -19.13
CA ILE A 406 -7.20 9.89 -20.24
C ILE A 406 -8.26 10.99 -20.09
N GLN A 407 -8.80 11.14 -18.87
CA GLN A 407 -9.91 12.06 -18.63
C GLN A 407 -9.50 13.52 -18.87
N SER A 408 -8.27 13.90 -18.54
CA SER A 408 -7.79 15.28 -18.74
C SER A 408 -7.80 15.68 -20.22
N ILE A 409 -7.57 14.70 -21.11
CA ILE A 409 -7.55 14.90 -22.55
C ILE A 409 -8.98 15.06 -23.08
N THR A 410 -9.89 14.16 -22.68
CA THR A 410 -11.30 14.29 -23.05
C THR A 410 -11.90 15.61 -22.56
N ASP A 411 -11.52 16.05 -21.35
CA ASP A 411 -12.01 17.28 -20.75
C ASP A 411 -11.44 18.52 -21.46
N SER A 412 -10.18 18.46 -21.93
CA SER A 412 -9.55 19.53 -22.73
C SER A 412 -10.21 19.70 -24.09
N SER A 413 -10.52 18.59 -24.79
CA SER A 413 -11.20 18.63 -26.08
C SER A 413 -12.61 19.23 -25.96
N ARG A 414 -13.31 18.98 -24.84
CA ARG A 414 -14.63 19.56 -24.52
C ARG A 414 -14.55 21.04 -24.08
N GLY A 415 -13.55 21.38 -23.26
CA GLY A 415 -13.35 22.74 -22.73
C GLY A 415 -12.86 23.77 -23.77
N SER A 416 -12.15 23.31 -24.81
CA SER A 416 -11.71 24.13 -25.94
C SER A 416 -12.86 24.83 -26.69
N ILE A 417 -14.08 24.27 -26.63
CA ILE A 417 -15.25 24.78 -27.37
C ILE A 417 -16.10 25.69 -26.49
N ARG A 418 -16.23 25.38 -25.19
CA ARG A 418 -16.93 26.26 -24.21
C ARG A 418 -16.29 27.65 -24.11
N ARG A 419 -14.99 27.78 -24.37
CA ARG A 419 -14.31 29.10 -24.47
C ARG A 419 -14.57 29.84 -25.79
N LYS A 420 -15.02 29.16 -26.85
CA LYS A 420 -15.32 29.75 -28.16
C LYS A 420 -16.77 30.21 -28.30
N ASN A 421 -17.72 29.60 -27.58
CA ASN A 421 -19.13 30.00 -27.57
C ASN A 421 -19.67 30.18 -26.13
N PRO A 422 -19.53 31.38 -25.54
CA PRO A 422 -20.11 31.70 -24.23
C PRO A 422 -21.65 31.81 -24.24
N ALA A 423 -22.25 32.07 -25.41
CA ALA A 423 -23.64 32.49 -25.54
C ALA A 423 -24.69 31.38 -25.35
N ALA A 424 -24.31 30.10 -25.48
CA ALA A 424 -25.26 28.99 -25.33
C ALA A 424 -25.52 28.58 -23.87
N VAL A 425 -24.67 29.01 -22.93
CA VAL A 425 -24.75 28.58 -21.52
C VAL A 425 -25.60 29.53 -20.67
N THR A 426 -25.80 30.77 -21.11
CA THR A 426 -26.54 31.78 -20.33
C THR A 426 -28.06 31.59 -20.39
N THR A 427 -28.59 30.82 -21.35
CA THR A 427 -30.05 30.74 -21.59
C THR A 427 -30.80 29.70 -20.74
N GLN A 428 -30.15 29.06 -19.76
CA GLN A 428 -30.84 28.14 -18.82
C GLN A 428 -30.67 28.51 -17.34
N LEU A 429 -30.15 29.71 -17.04
CA LEU A 429 -30.01 30.21 -15.66
C LEU A 429 -31.21 31.04 -15.17
N SER A 430 -32.23 31.28 -16.01
CA SER A 430 -33.48 31.90 -15.56
C SER A 430 -34.51 30.82 -15.24
N VAL A 431 -34.46 30.31 -14.01
CA VAL A 431 -35.62 29.66 -13.40
C VAL A 431 -36.73 30.70 -13.29
N THR A 432 -37.89 30.33 -13.82
CA THR A 432 -39.17 30.99 -13.64
C THR A 432 -39.43 31.22 -12.15
N GLU A 433 -39.28 32.45 -11.68
CA GLU A 433 -39.91 32.90 -10.43
C GLU A 433 -41.42 33.00 -10.70
N GLU A 434 -42.20 32.19 -9.99
CA GLU A 434 -43.63 32.43 -9.82
C GLU A 434 -43.81 33.80 -9.12
N PRO A 435 -44.65 34.71 -9.63
CA PRO A 435 -44.90 35.96 -8.93
C PRO A 435 -45.73 35.70 -7.66
N ALA A 436 -45.14 36.04 -6.52
CA ALA A 436 -45.82 36.11 -5.23
C ALA A 436 -46.98 37.12 -5.29
N ALA A 437 -48.08 36.74 -4.65
CA ALA A 437 -49.32 37.51 -4.57
C ALA A 437 -49.09 38.94 -4.06
N ASP A 438 -49.63 39.88 -4.82
CA ASP A 438 -49.74 41.31 -4.53
C ASP A 438 -50.68 41.53 -3.32
N SER A 439 -50.12 41.67 -2.13
CA SER A 439 -50.84 42.17 -0.96
C SER A 439 -50.94 43.69 -1.05
N LYS A 440 -52.02 44.16 -1.64
CA LYS A 440 -52.44 45.57 -1.59
C LYS A 440 -52.67 46.00 -0.14
N GLU A 441 -51.83 46.92 0.34
CA GLU A 441 -52.17 47.80 1.45
C GLU A 441 -53.25 48.78 0.99
N GLU A 442 -54.47 48.55 1.48
CA GLU A 442 -55.63 49.42 1.34
C GLU A 442 -55.58 50.51 2.42
N LYS A 443 -55.72 51.77 2.01
CA LYS A 443 -55.92 52.92 2.90
C LYS A 443 -57.24 52.78 3.67
N PRO A 444 -57.35 53.29 4.91
CA PRO A 444 -58.59 53.29 5.65
C PRO A 444 -59.53 54.39 5.11
N GLU A 445 -60.69 54.00 4.60
CA GLU A 445 -61.84 54.89 4.41
C GLU A 445 -62.91 54.58 5.47
N GLU A 446 -63.40 55.67 6.05
CA GLU A 446 -64.49 55.76 7.00
C GLU A 446 -65.77 55.15 6.44
N GLU A 447 -66.49 54.36 7.23
CA GLU A 447 -67.92 54.22 7.02
C GLU A 447 -68.71 54.36 8.31
N VAL A 448 -69.73 55.21 8.16
CA VAL A 448 -70.61 55.78 9.15
C VAL A 448 -71.69 54.77 9.52
N GLU A 449 -71.94 54.72 10.82
CA GLU A 449 -73.10 54.17 11.51
C GLU A 449 -74.43 54.50 10.82
N HIS A 450 -75.22 53.48 10.43
CA HIS A 450 -76.68 53.55 10.54
C HIS A 450 -77.36 52.17 10.57
N ARG A 451 -77.88 51.88 11.77
CA ARG A 451 -78.96 50.94 12.15
C ARG A 451 -78.73 49.43 12.16
#